data_AF-A0A1G2WIZ3-F1
#
_entry.id   AF-A0A1G2WIZ3-F1
#
_cell.length_a   1.000
_cell.length_b   1.000
_cell.length_c   1.000
_cell.angle_alpha   90.00
_cell.angle_beta   90.00
_cell.angle_gamma   90.00
#
_symmetry.space_group_name_H-M   'P 1'
#
loop_
_entity.id
_entity.type
_entity.pdbx_description
1 polymer ?
#
loop_
_entity_poly.entity_id
_entity_poly.type
_entity_poly.pdbx_seq_one_letter_code
_entity_poly.pdbx_strand_id
1 'polypeptide(L)'
;MEKQGLGTQDININFFKPVGEFMTKDVAMTKIILAVWFVAVYGFLFLLVMVADPNDTVQVTLSTGEVVTQVTGKSFLTEMRFLGFPFHYFYMAEFCIALFIAQCWWYCKFSDDLEAKHGKTEKKPGQPK
;
A
#
# COMPACT_ATOMS: atom_id res chain seq x y z
N MET A 1 51.09 -19.15 -24.87
CA MET A 1 50.64 -19.42 -23.49
C MET A 1 49.42 -18.56 -23.21
N GLU A 2 48.31 -19.26 -23.01
CA GLU A 2 47.02 -18.88 -22.41
C GLU A 2 46.53 -17.42 -22.41
N LYS A 3 45.42 -17.20 -23.12
CA LYS A 3 44.56 -16.02 -22.96
C LYS A 3 43.76 -16.16 -21.67
N GLN A 4 44.05 -15.35 -20.64
CA GLN A 4 43.16 -15.19 -19.49
C GLN A 4 41.89 -14.46 -19.94
N GLY A 5 40.83 -15.23 -20.20
CA GLY A 5 39.48 -14.71 -20.29
C GLY A 5 39.04 -14.26 -18.91
N LEU A 6 38.91 -12.95 -18.69
CA LEU A 6 38.15 -12.42 -17.57
C LEU A 6 36.71 -12.94 -17.73
N GLY A 7 36.34 -13.93 -16.93
CA GLY A 7 34.97 -14.37 -16.81
C GLY A 7 34.15 -13.24 -16.23
N THR A 8 33.43 -12.52 -17.08
CA THR A 8 32.30 -11.69 -16.66
C THR A 8 31.34 -12.66 -15.99
N GLN A 9 31.32 -12.70 -14.66
CA GLN A 9 30.25 -13.42 -13.97
C GLN A 9 28.96 -12.72 -14.39
N ASP A 10 28.11 -13.42 -15.12
CA ASP A 10 26.78 -12.95 -15.49
C ASP A 10 25.97 -12.73 -14.20
N ILE A 11 26.03 -11.52 -13.67
CA ILE A 11 25.19 -11.09 -12.55
C ILE A 11 23.77 -11.02 -13.12
N ASN A 12 23.02 -12.09 -12.94
CA ASN A 12 21.60 -12.15 -13.27
C ASN A 12 20.82 -11.28 -12.27
N ILE A 13 20.80 -9.96 -12.51
CA ILE A 13 20.04 -8.99 -11.72
C ILE A 13 18.57 -9.14 -12.09
N ASN A 14 17.87 -9.97 -11.33
CA ASN A 14 16.45 -10.21 -11.53
C ASN A 14 15.64 -9.28 -10.62
N PHE A 15 15.28 -8.09 -11.14
CA PHE A 15 14.55 -7.05 -10.38
C PHE A 15 13.23 -7.54 -9.76
N PHE A 16 12.58 -8.52 -10.37
CA PHE A 16 11.28 -9.04 -9.93
C PHE A 16 11.38 -10.31 -9.06
N LYS A 17 12.59 -10.87 -8.88
CA LYS A 17 12.83 -12.08 -8.07
C LYS A 17 14.11 -11.90 -7.24
N PRO A 18 13.99 -11.38 -6.00
CA PRO A 18 15.15 -11.24 -5.12
C PRO A 18 15.73 -12.62 -4.78
N VAL A 19 17.07 -12.72 -4.76
CA VAL A 19 17.83 -13.93 -4.45
C VAL A 19 18.55 -13.77 -3.11
N GLY A 20 17.97 -14.29 -2.02
CA GLY A 20 18.55 -14.24 -0.67
C GLY A 20 17.48 -14.27 0.41
N GLU A 21 17.69 -15.02 1.48
CA GLU A 21 16.67 -15.26 2.53
C GLU A 21 16.23 -13.96 3.24
N PHE A 22 17.14 -13.01 3.43
CA PHE A 22 16.82 -11.69 3.97
C PHE A 22 15.97 -10.87 2.99
N MET A 23 16.39 -10.77 1.73
CA MET A 23 15.70 -9.96 0.72
C MET A 23 14.32 -10.50 0.33
N THR A 24 14.12 -11.83 0.31
CA THR A 24 12.79 -12.40 0.04
C THR A 24 11.80 -12.14 1.17
N LYS A 25 12.26 -12.15 2.43
CA LYS A 25 11.41 -11.81 3.59
C LYS A 25 11.04 -10.33 3.62
N ASP A 26 11.99 -9.46 3.31
CA ASP A 26 11.76 -8.01 3.24
C ASP A 26 10.74 -7.66 2.15
N VAL A 27 10.97 -8.14 0.92
CA VAL A 27 10.03 -7.92 -0.21
C VAL A 27 8.66 -8.54 0.06
N ALA A 28 8.58 -9.69 0.74
CA ALA A 28 7.30 -10.28 1.12
C ALA A 28 6.53 -9.37 2.09
N MET A 29 7.20 -8.74 3.06
CA MET A 29 6.57 -7.80 3.98
C MET A 29 6.14 -6.52 3.25
N THR A 30 7.00 -5.94 2.41
CA THR A 30 6.64 -4.77 1.59
C THR A 30 5.39 -5.04 0.74
N LYS A 31 5.30 -6.24 0.15
CA LYS A 31 4.10 -6.64 -0.61
C LYS A 31 2.85 -6.72 0.25
N ILE A 32 2.95 -7.23 1.48
CA ILE A 32 1.81 -7.29 2.42
C ILE A 32 1.36 -5.88 2.80
N ILE A 33 2.30 -4.99 3.13
CA ILE A 33 2.01 -3.59 3.48
C ILE A 33 1.31 -2.87 2.31
N LEU A 34 1.82 -3.04 1.09
CA LEU A 34 1.19 -2.50 -0.12
C LEU A 34 -0.21 -3.08 -0.35
N ALA A 35 -0.40 -4.37 -0.12
CA ALA A 35 -1.72 -4.99 -0.22
C ALA A 35 -2.71 -4.44 0.81
N VAL A 36 -2.28 -4.25 2.07
CA VAL A 36 -3.11 -3.64 3.12
C VAL A 36 -3.49 -2.21 2.77
N TRP A 37 -2.54 -1.42 2.28
CA TRP A 37 -2.81 -0.05 1.81
C TRP A 37 -3.80 -0.04 0.64
N PHE A 38 -3.59 -0.92 -0.36
CA PHE A 38 -4.49 -1.04 -1.51
C PHE A 38 -5.90 -1.42 -1.08
N VAL A 39 -6.06 -2.38 -0.17
CA VAL A 39 -7.36 -2.78 0.36
C VAL A 39 -8.00 -1.64 1.16
N ALA A 40 -7.24 -0.88 1.95
CA ALA A 40 -7.78 0.26 2.68
C ALA A 40 -8.31 1.35 1.74
N VAL A 41 -7.52 1.73 0.73
CA VAL A 41 -7.89 2.81 -0.22
C VAL A 41 -8.99 2.35 -1.18
N TYR A 42 -8.77 1.25 -1.90
CA TYR A 42 -9.68 0.80 -2.95
C TYR A 42 -10.82 -0.04 -2.41
N GLY A 43 -10.62 -0.79 -1.32
CA GLY A 43 -11.70 -1.55 -0.69
C GLY A 43 -12.77 -0.63 -0.12
N PHE A 44 -12.37 0.50 0.48
CA PHE A 44 -13.34 1.50 0.92
C PHE A 44 -14.08 2.17 -0.25
N LEU A 45 -13.35 2.50 -1.32
CA LEU A 45 -13.95 3.05 -2.54
C LEU A 45 -14.97 2.08 -3.17
N PHE A 46 -14.61 0.80 -3.27
CA PHE A 46 -15.49 -0.25 -3.75
C PHE A 46 -16.73 -0.41 -2.87
N LEU A 47 -16.55 -0.36 -1.54
CA LEU A 47 -17.63 -0.49 -0.59
C LEU A 47 -18.62 0.69 -0.71
N LEU A 48 -18.14 1.91 -0.92
CA LEU A 48 -19.00 3.06 -1.19
C LEU A 48 -19.87 2.85 -2.44
N VAL A 49 -19.29 2.32 -3.52
CA VAL A 49 -20.05 2.00 -4.74
C VAL A 49 -21.05 0.88 -4.49
N MET A 50 -20.69 -0.14 -3.71
CA MET A 50 -21.55 -1.28 -3.43
C MET A 50 -22.78 -0.92 -2.57
N VAL A 51 -22.63 0.01 -1.63
CA VAL A 51 -23.71 0.42 -0.69
C VAL A 51 -24.46 1.65 -1.21
N ALA A 52 -24.10 2.21 -2.37
CA ALA A 52 -24.81 3.33 -2.97
C ALA A 52 -26.22 2.89 -3.43
N ASP A 53 -27.24 3.67 -3.05
CA ASP A 53 -28.62 3.42 -3.47
C ASP A 53 -28.80 3.83 -4.95
N PRO A 54 -29.13 2.89 -5.86
CA PRO A 54 -29.28 3.19 -7.28
C PRO A 54 -30.60 3.93 -7.61
N ASN A 55 -31.54 3.96 -6.66
CA ASN A 55 -32.87 4.52 -6.85
C ASN A 55 -32.94 6.03 -6.54
N ASP A 56 -31.92 6.59 -5.90
CA ASP A 56 -31.83 8.03 -5.61
C ASP A 56 -31.10 8.72 -6.77
N THR A 57 -31.87 9.40 -7.62
CA THR A 57 -31.36 10.12 -8.79
C THR A 57 -31.66 11.60 -8.72
N VAL A 58 -30.66 12.42 -9.05
CA VAL A 58 -30.78 13.85 -9.18
C VAL A 58 -30.69 14.24 -10.65
N GLN A 59 -31.53 15.18 -11.09
CA GLN A 59 -31.44 15.75 -12.43
C GLN A 59 -30.49 16.94 -12.41
N VAL A 60 -29.40 16.83 -13.15
CA VAL A 60 -28.41 17.90 -13.28
C VAL A 60 -28.58 18.54 -14.65
N THR A 61 -28.95 19.82 -14.67
CA THR A 61 -28.99 20.62 -15.89
C THR A 61 -27.59 21.10 -16.22
N LEU A 62 -27.03 20.62 -17.32
CA LEU A 62 -25.72 21.05 -17.81
C LEU A 62 -25.81 22.49 -18.34
N SER A 63 -24.66 23.17 -18.38
CA SER A 63 -24.56 24.53 -18.93
C SER A 63 -24.95 24.61 -20.42
N THR A 64 -24.93 23.48 -21.12
CA THR A 64 -25.41 23.28 -22.50
C THR A 64 -26.92 23.16 -22.63
N GLY A 65 -27.68 23.14 -21.52
CA GLY A 65 -29.14 23.00 -21.51
C GLY A 65 -29.65 21.55 -21.55
N GLU A 66 -28.76 20.56 -21.56
CA GLU A 66 -29.10 19.14 -21.50
C GLU A 66 -29.32 18.70 -20.04
N VAL A 67 -30.39 17.94 -19.79
CA VAL A 67 -30.73 17.44 -18.45
C VAL A 67 -30.32 15.98 -18.35
N VAL A 68 -29.34 15.69 -17.49
CA VAL A 68 -28.85 14.33 -17.26
C VAL A 68 -29.32 13.83 -15.90
N THR A 69 -29.93 12.65 -15.89
CA THR A 69 -30.31 11.95 -14.67
C THR A 69 -29.09 11.21 -14.13
N GLN A 70 -28.57 11.64 -12.98
CA GLN A 70 -27.41 11.02 -12.33
C GLN A 70 -27.82 10.40 -11.00
N VAL A 71 -27.27 9.23 -10.68
CA VAL A 71 -27.39 8.67 -9.32
C VAL A 71 -26.66 9.58 -8.32
N THR A 72 -27.32 9.87 -7.19
CA THR A 72 -26.79 10.77 -6.16
C THR A 72 -25.58 10.15 -5.44
N GLY A 73 -25.45 8.82 -5.45
CA GLY A 73 -24.39 8.12 -4.70
C GLY A 73 -24.62 8.13 -3.18
N LYS A 74 -25.88 8.34 -2.80
CA LYS A 74 -26.29 8.41 -1.40
C LYS A 74 -26.29 7.00 -0.81
N SER A 75 -25.80 6.88 0.42
CA SER A 75 -25.58 5.60 1.09
C SER A 75 -25.52 5.81 2.60
N PHE A 76 -25.82 4.78 3.38
CA PHE A 76 -25.65 4.80 4.84
C PHE A 76 -24.26 5.30 5.28
N LEU A 77 -23.20 4.88 4.55
CA LEU A 77 -21.83 5.28 4.88
C LEU A 77 -21.47 6.69 4.44
N THR A 78 -22.14 7.22 3.41
CA THR A 78 -21.93 8.61 3.00
C THR A 78 -22.74 9.58 3.87
N GLU A 79 -23.87 9.13 4.41
CA GLU A 79 -24.71 9.91 5.33
C GLU A 79 -24.26 9.84 6.80
N MET A 80 -23.53 8.80 7.19
CA MET A 80 -22.97 8.71 8.55
C MET A 80 -22.10 9.94 8.83
N ARG A 81 -22.38 10.63 9.94
CA ARG A 81 -21.63 11.82 10.36
C ARG A 81 -20.74 11.49 11.55
N PHE A 82 -19.46 11.81 11.44
CA PHE A 82 -18.49 11.71 12.52
C PHE A 82 -18.06 13.13 12.89
N LEU A 83 -18.19 13.52 14.17
CA LEU A 83 -17.97 14.90 14.66
C LEU A 83 -18.62 16.03 13.80
N GLY A 84 -19.75 15.73 13.15
CA GLY A 84 -20.52 16.69 12.35
C GLY A 84 -20.21 16.70 10.85
N PHE A 85 -19.15 16.03 10.41
CA PHE A 85 -18.77 15.93 8.99
C PHE A 85 -19.01 14.51 8.42
N PRO A 86 -19.13 14.34 7.10
CA PRO A 86 -19.44 13.05 6.51
C PRO A 86 -18.29 12.05 6.72
N PHE A 87 -18.63 10.83 7.15
CA PHE A 87 -17.69 9.80 7.57
C PHE A 87 -16.72 9.37 6.45
N HIS A 88 -17.19 9.29 5.21
CA HIS A 88 -16.35 8.94 4.07
C HIS A 88 -15.19 9.92 3.83
N TYR A 89 -15.39 11.22 4.12
CA TYR A 89 -14.30 12.19 4.10
C TYR A 89 -13.35 11.99 5.29
N PHE A 90 -13.86 11.67 6.49
CA PHE A 90 -13.02 11.35 7.64
C PHE A 90 -12.07 10.20 7.36
N TYR A 91 -12.63 9.13 6.82
CA TYR A 91 -11.91 7.90 6.56
C TYR A 91 -10.73 8.17 5.61
N MET A 92 -10.99 8.86 4.51
CA MET A 92 -9.95 9.17 3.52
C MET A 92 -8.94 10.21 3.99
N ALA A 93 -9.37 11.21 4.77
CA ALA A 93 -8.51 12.30 5.20
C ALA A 93 -7.63 11.90 6.40
N GLU A 94 -8.21 11.36 7.47
CA GLU A 94 -7.51 11.16 8.73
C GLU A 94 -7.10 9.70 8.93
N PHE A 95 -8.03 8.76 8.71
CA PHE A 95 -7.77 7.35 8.95
C PHE A 95 -6.72 6.79 7.98
N CYS A 96 -6.81 7.09 6.68
CA CYS A 96 -5.82 6.64 5.71
C CYS A 96 -4.41 7.17 6.00
N ILE A 97 -4.28 8.42 6.47
CA ILE A 97 -2.98 9.00 6.84
C ILE A 97 -2.45 8.33 8.11
N ALA A 98 -3.27 8.18 9.15
CA ALA A 98 -2.88 7.50 10.37
C ALA A 98 -2.46 6.05 10.11
N LEU A 99 -3.20 5.34 9.25
CA LEU A 99 -2.87 3.99 8.80
C LEU A 99 -1.52 3.97 8.08
N PHE A 100 -1.24 4.93 7.21
CA PHE A 100 0.04 5.03 6.50
C PHE A 100 1.21 5.24 7.48
N ILE A 101 1.07 6.13 8.45
CA ILE A 101 2.08 6.35 9.49
C ILE A 101 2.31 5.07 10.31
N ALA A 102 1.23 4.39 10.70
CA ALA A 102 1.31 3.12 11.42
C ALA A 102 2.03 2.02 10.62
N GLN A 103 1.80 1.98 9.30
CA GLN A 103 2.49 1.05 8.40
C GLN A 103 3.99 1.37 8.28
N CYS A 104 4.36 2.65 8.19
CA CYS A 104 5.77 3.06 8.21
C CYS A 104 6.45 2.62 9.51
N TRP A 105 5.81 2.86 10.66
CA TRP A 105 6.33 2.42 11.95
C TRP A 105 6.47 0.90 12.04
N TRP A 106 5.45 0.15 11.58
CA TRP A 106 5.48 -1.32 11.53
C TRP A 106 6.63 -1.82 10.66
N TYR A 107 6.82 -1.23 9.49
CA TYR A 107 7.88 -1.61 8.56
C TYR A 107 9.27 -1.39 9.15
N CYS A 108 9.53 -0.23 9.77
CA CYS A 108 10.81 0.05 10.42
C CYS A 108 11.10 -1.00 11.51
N LYS A 109 10.11 -1.26 12.38
CA LYS A 109 10.26 -2.27 13.44
C LYS A 109 10.56 -3.67 12.90
N PHE A 110 9.92 -4.05 11.79
CA PHE A 110 10.15 -5.35 11.17
C PHE A 110 11.53 -5.43 10.49
N SER A 111 11.94 -4.36 9.80
CA SER A 111 13.24 -4.28 9.14
C SER A 111 14.38 -4.37 10.16
N ASP A 112 14.26 -3.65 11.28
CA ASP A 112 15.23 -3.69 12.38
C ASP A 112 15.34 -5.10 13.01
N ASP A 113 14.21 -5.82 13.16
CA ASP A 113 14.19 -7.19 13.69
C ASP A 113 14.83 -8.19 12.70
N LEU A 114 14.59 -8.03 11.40
CA LEU A 114 15.27 -8.83 10.37
C LEU A 114 16.78 -8.56 10.38
N GLU A 115 17.19 -7.30 10.44
CA GLU A 115 18.61 -6.93 10.49
C GLU A 115 19.28 -7.45 11.77
N ALA A 116 18.62 -7.37 12.94
CA ALA A 116 19.14 -7.92 14.18
C ALA A 116 19.32 -9.44 14.16
N LYS A 117 18.46 -10.16 13.42
CA LYS A 117 18.54 -11.63 13.25
C LYS A 117 19.67 -12.04 12.31
N HIS A 118 19.85 -11.32 11.20
CA HIS A 118 20.85 -11.67 10.18
C HIS A 118 22.23 -11.03 10.46
N GLY A 119 22.29 -9.87 11.11
CA GLY A 119 23.53 -9.19 11.52
C GLY A 119 24.29 -9.92 12.65
N LYS A 120 23.62 -10.76 13.44
CA LYS A 120 24.29 -11.64 14.43
C LYS A 120 25.00 -12.83 13.78
N THR A 121 24.65 -13.17 12.54
CA THR A 121 25.25 -14.29 11.79
C THR A 121 26.51 -13.85 11.03
N GLU A 122 26.64 -12.57 10.68
CA GLU A 122 27.86 -12.00 10.11
C GLU A 122 28.78 -11.39 11.20
N LYS A 123 29.19 -12.19 12.19
CA LYS A 123 30.45 -11.87 12.89
C LYS A 123 31.59 -12.11 11.90
N LYS A 124 32.07 -11.06 11.25
CA LYS A 124 33.32 -11.11 10.47
C LYS A 124 34.44 -11.67 11.36
N PRO A 125 35.22 -12.65 10.88
CA PRO A 125 36.43 -13.06 11.57
C PRO A 125 37.40 -11.87 11.60
N GLY A 126 37.54 -11.19 12.75
CA GLY A 126 38.65 -10.24 12.96
C GLY A 126 38.38 -8.87 13.58
N GLN A 127 37.30 -8.63 14.35
CA GLN A 127 37.19 -7.37 15.11
C GLN A 127 37.65 -7.54 16.59
N PRO A 128 38.70 -6.83 17.05
CA PRO A 128 39.17 -6.90 18.43
C PRO A 128 38.23 -6.19 19.41
N LYS A 129 38.24 -6.68 20.66
CA LYS A 129 37.43 -6.23 21.80
C LYS A 129 37.71 -4.80 22.21
#